data_AF-A0A957Y582-F1
#
_entry.id   AF-A0A957Y582-F1
#
_cell.length_a   1.000
_cell.length_b   1.000
_cell.length_c   1.000
_cell.angle_alpha   90.00
_cell.angle_beta   90.00
_cell.angle_gamma   90.00
#
_symmetry.space_group_name_H-M   'P 1'
#
loop_
_entity.id
_entity.type
_entity.pdbx_description
1 polymer ?
#
loop_
_entity_poly.entity_id
_entity_poly.type
_entity_poly.pdbx_seq_one_letter_code
_entity_poly.pdbx_strand_id
1 'polypeptide(L)' 'MSETTVSILTVVGVLAVGLTMAAGNIWLERRLLALWQDRYGPNRVGPFGLMQVLADMIKIFTKEDWIP' A
#
# COMPACT_ATOMS: atom_id res chain seq x y z
N MET A 1 27.88 17.98 -4.36
CA MET A 1 26.45 17.62 -4.29
C MET A 1 25.87 18.52 -3.20
N SER A 2 25.06 19.52 -3.55
CA SER A 2 24.64 20.54 -2.58
C SER A 2 23.87 19.88 -1.43
N GLU A 3 24.01 20.41 -0.21
CA GLU A 3 23.28 19.94 0.98
C GLU A 3 21.77 19.83 0.71
N THR A 4 21.24 20.75 -0.10
CA THR A 4 19.85 20.75 -0.58
C THR A 4 19.47 19.52 -1.40
N THR A 5 20.36 19.01 -2.28
CA THR A 5 20.09 17.79 -3.06
C THR A 5 20.04 16.56 -2.16
N VAL A 6 20.92 16.49 -1.15
CA VAL A 6 20.93 15.39 -0.18
C VAL A 6 19.67 15.42 0.67
N SER A 7 19.24 16.59 1.15
CA SER A 7 17.99 16.73 1.92
C SER A 7 16.74 16.38 1.11
N ILE A 8 16.67 16.76 -0.16
CA ILE A 8 15.54 16.39 -1.03
C ILE A 8 15.51 14.87 -1.23
N LEU A 9 16.67 14.26 -1.47
CA LEU A 9 16.77 12.82 -1.67
C LEU A 9 16.37 12.02 -0.43
N THR A 10 16.75 12.47 0.76
CA THR A 10 16.35 11.81 2.02
C THR A 10 14.85 11.94 2.27
N VAL A 11 14.25 13.10 2.03
CA VAL A 11 12.79 13.30 2.18
C VAL A 11 12.02 12.38 1.24
N VAL A 12 12.41 12.32 -0.04
CA VAL A 12 11.77 11.44 -1.02
C VAL A 12 11.97 9.97 -0.64
N GLY A 13 13.17 9.60 -0.19
CA GLY A 13 13.47 8.24 0.26
C GLY A 13 12.62 7.81 1.44
N VAL A 14 12.48 8.65 2.46
CA VAL A 14 11.64 8.37 3.64
C VAL A 14 10.17 8.23 3.27
N LEU A 15 9.66 9.12 2.41
CA LEU A 15 8.27 9.04 1.93
C LEU A 15 8.01 7.76 1.13
N ALA A 16 8.91 7.41 0.21
CA ALA A 16 8.77 6.19 -0.59
C ALA A 16 8.77 4.93 0.27
N VAL A 17 9.67 4.84 1.27
CA VAL A 17 9.73 3.71 2.19
C VAL A 17 8.47 3.67 3.08
N GLY A 18 8.04 4.81 3.63
CA GLY A 18 6.86 4.88 4.47
C GLY A 18 5.60 4.41 3.75
N LEU A 19 5.38 4.88 2.51
CA LEU A 19 4.21 4.50 1.71
C LEU A 19 4.21 3.03 1.31
N THR A 20 5.36 2.50 0.88
CA THR A 20 5.48 1.08 0.50
C THR A 20 5.33 0.15 1.70
N MET A 21 5.86 0.52 2.87
CA MET A 21 5.69 -0.23 4.11
C MET A 21 4.23 -0.23 4.59
N ALA A 22 3.56 0.93 4.54
CA ALA A 22 2.13 1.03 4.88
C ALA A 22 1.27 0.14 3.96
N ALA A 23 1.50 0.22 2.64
CA ALA A 23 0.84 -0.62 1.64
C ALA A 23 1.08 -2.13 1.90
N GLY A 24 2.31 -2.51 2.23
CA GLY A 24 2.69 -3.89 2.56
C GLY A 24 2.01 -4.41 3.83
N ASN A 25 1.90 -3.58 4.87
CA ASN A 25 1.22 -3.95 6.12
C ASN A 25 -0.26 -4.26 5.90
N ILE A 26 -0.96 -3.50 5.05
CA ILE A 26 -2.37 -3.75 4.71
C ILE A 26 -2.56 -5.12 4.06
N TRP A 27 -1.62 -5.53 3.19
CA TRP A 27 -1.65 -6.85 2.56
C TRP A 27 -1.36 -7.96 3.58
N LEU A 28 -0.37 -7.76 4.44
CA LEU A 28 0.02 -8.71 5.49
C LEU A 28 -1.12 -8.93 6.48
N GLU A 29 -1.76 -7.87 6.95
CA GLU A 29 -2.88 -7.92 7.88
C GLU A 29 -4.04 -8.74 7.30
N ARG A 30 -4.41 -8.49 6.03
CA ARG A 30 -5.46 -9.28 5.36
C ARG A 30 -5.12 -10.76 5.26
N ARG A 31 -3.86 -11.11 5.06
CA ARG A 31 -3.43 -12.51 4.99
C ARG A 31 -3.40 -13.16 6.38
N LEU A 32 -2.95 -12.43 7.40
CA LEU A 32 -2.92 -12.90 8.78
C LEU A 32 -4.33 -13.14 9.33
N LEU A 33 -5.25 -12.18 9.11
CA LEU A 33 -6.66 -12.31 9.50
C LEU A 33 -7.34 -13.47 8.78
N ALA A 34 -6.99 -13.71 7.51
CA ALA A 34 -7.52 -14.85 6.77
C ALA A 34 -7.03 -16.19 7.33
N LEU A 35 -5.76 -16.27 7.73
CA LEU A 35 -5.20 -17.44 8.41
C LEU A 35 -5.87 -17.71 9.76
N TRP A 36 -6.14 -16.68 10.57
CA TRP A 36 -6.83 -16.84 11.85
C TRP A 36 -8.30 -17.26 11.70
N GLN A 37 -8.94 -16.88 10.60
CA GLN A 37 -10.35 -17.18 10.32
C GLN A 37 -10.54 -18.45 9.48
N ASP A 38 -9.48 -19.24 9.25
CA ASP A 38 -9.48 -20.42 8.38
C ASP A 38 -10.14 -20.17 7.01
N ARG A 39 -9.80 -19.01 6.40
CA ARG A 39 -10.25 -18.65 5.05
C ARG A 39 -9.07 -18.31 4.17
N TYR A 40 -9.28 -18.45 2.86
CA TYR A 40 -8.27 -18.05 1.88
C TYR A 40 -8.08 -16.53 1.89
N GLY A 41 -6.83 -16.10 2.09
CA GLY A 41 -6.42 -14.71 1.96
C GLY A 41 -6.46 -14.24 0.49
N PRO A 42 -5.97 -13.01 0.22
CA PRO A 42 -5.96 -12.44 -1.12
C PRO A 42 -5.24 -13.36 -2.13
N ASN A 43 -5.96 -13.93 -3.11
CA ASN A 43 -5.39 -14.88 -4.10
C ASN A 43 -5.84 -14.62 -5.55
N ARG A 44 -6.55 -13.52 -5.82
CA ARG A 44 -7.17 -13.28 -7.15
C ARG A 44 -6.48 -12.21 -8.00
N VAL A 45 -5.78 -11.26 -7.38
CA VAL A 45 -5.23 -10.08 -8.08
C VAL A 45 -3.70 -10.10 -8.00
N GLY A 46 -3.05 -10.68 -9.02
CA GLY A 46 -1.60 -10.88 -9.08
C GLY A 46 -1.07 -12.05 -8.25
N PRO A 47 0.26 -12.34 -8.29
CA PRO A 47 0.87 -13.40 -7.49
C PRO A 47 0.67 -13.10 -5.99
N PHE A 48 0.11 -14.06 -5.25
CA PHE A 48 -0.28 -13.92 -3.84
C PHE A 48 -1.18 -12.72 -3.51
N GLY A 49 -1.92 -12.17 -4.49
CA GLY A 49 -2.81 -11.04 -4.24
C GLY A 49 -2.11 -9.69 -4.01
N LEU A 50 -0.83 -9.54 -4.37
CA LEU A 50 -0.07 -8.30 -4.14
C LEU A 50 -0.64 -7.09 -4.89
N MET A 51 -1.25 -7.31 -6.06
CA MET A 51 -1.87 -6.21 -6.82
C MET A 51 -3.17 -5.71 -6.19
N GLN A 52 -3.70 -6.39 -5.17
CA GLN A 52 -4.90 -5.95 -4.44
C GLN A 52 -4.72 -4.55 -3.85
N VAL A 53 -3.53 -4.24 -3.31
CA VAL A 53 -3.29 -2.93 -2.69
C VAL A 53 -3.32 -1.82 -3.73
N LEU A 54 -2.77 -2.08 -4.92
CA LEU A 54 -2.83 -1.13 -6.04
C LEU A 54 -4.27 -0.89 -6.51
N ALA A 55 -5.06 -1.96 -6.64
CA ALA A 55 -6.47 -1.86 -7.03
C ALA A 55 -7.28 -1.05 -6.01
N ASP A 56 -7.02 -1.23 -4.72
CA ASP A 56 -7.69 -0.49 -3.65
C ASP A 56 -7.31 1.00 -3.66
N MET A 57 -6.05 1.34 -3.98
CA MET A 57 -5.65 2.73 -4.17
C MET A 57 -6.40 3.37 -5.34
N ILE A 58 -6.43 2.72 -6.51
CA ILE A 58 -7.13 3.23 -7.69
C ILE A 58 -8.61 3.46 -7.37
N LYS A 59 -9.24 2.49 -6.70
CA LYS A 59 -10.64 2.58 -6.28
C LYS A 59 -10.93 3.84 -5.44
N ILE A 60 -10.04 4.19 -4.52
CA ILE A 60 -10.22 5.38 -3.66
C ILE A 60 -10.10 6.65 -4.49
N PHE A 61 -9.12 6.75 -5.39
CA PHE A 61 -8.95 7.92 -6.25
C PHE A 61 -10.08 8.13 -7.25
N THR A 62 -10.71 7.05 -7.72
CA THR A 62 -11.83 7.13 -8.66
C THR A 62 -13.17 7.29 -7.96
N LYS A 63 -13.21 7.23 -6.63
CA LYS A 63 -14.47 7.33 -5.89
C LYS A 63 -14.91 8.78 -5.88
N GLU A 64 -16.20 9.01 -6.16
CA GLU A 64 -16.78 10.35 -6.09
C GLU A 64 -16.67 10.88 -4.66
N ASP A 65 -16.10 12.08 -4.53
CA ASP A 65 -16.05 12.81 -3.27
C ASP A 65 -17.42 13.42 -2.97
N TRP A 66 -18.07 12.90 -1.93
CA TRP A 66 -19.34 13.43 -1.46
C TRP A 66 -19.10 14.51 -0.40
N ILE A 67 -19.60 15.72 -0.65
CA ILE A 67 -19.64 16.82 0.31
C ILE A 67 -21.04 16.81 0.95
N PRO A 68 -21.15 16.77 2.29
CA PRO A 68 -22.43 16.60 2.99
C PRO A 68 -23.43 17.74 2.75
#